data_AF-A0A957FA14-F1
#
_entry.id   AF-A0A957FA14-F1
#
_cell.length_a   1.000
_cell.length_b   1.000
_cell.length_c   1.000
_cell.angle_alpha   90.00
_cell.angle_beta   90.00
_cell.angle_gamma   90.00
#
_symmetry.space_group_name_H-M   'P 1'
#
loop_
_entity.id
_entity.type
_entity.pdbx_description
1 polymer ?
#
loop_
_entity_poly.entity_id
_entity_poly.type
_entity_poly.pdbx_seq_one_letter_code
_entity_poly.pdbx_strand_id
1 'polypeptide(L)'
;MKLTERQSASFIRRKGVPMLVGALLYAGLVWLTTIFPLAAAGDVNIRPGVVVPIFFGFIWGPAVGFVTGMAGNLLGDLVSGVVSFPVAQLTDSAFVNLAMGTFLPWQIGNGLMGLVPGLARYVIREYNTARDYLAAIVTAILGIVVGMGAASLMTVGLGVLDATFVFSQYFVPAVWSNIYNTIFLLPILLYNFEHFDPGAFRAFRSRFMRRLLILILTSAGLPILLLGLFLIQPETGAGTGGQGTFLAKLLFTIALTMLFVIVNASMVAQRLSRLIIQLSSAAQLMEKDELTQVHIRELKATPGNDEIGQLCRIFGQMAQETIQRQEAMRKQIRQLHIKIDKERTADQVATIIETDFFQQLEQKVEKLRTEVRVAESERVNGRSALGQLVPSTD
;
A
#
# COMPACT_ATOMS: atom_id res chain seq x y z
N MET A 1 -42.38 11.29 21.84
CA MET A 1 -42.19 11.70 20.43
C MET A 1 -40.72 11.93 20.05
N LYS A 2 -39.90 12.66 20.84
CA LYS A 2 -38.47 12.91 20.51
C LYS A 2 -37.53 11.68 20.66
N LEU A 3 -37.84 10.73 21.53
CA LEU A 3 -37.06 9.49 21.72
C LEU A 3 -37.21 8.52 20.54
N THR A 4 -38.43 8.40 20.01
CA THR A 4 -38.76 7.58 18.84
C THR A 4 -38.11 8.12 17.55
N GLU A 5 -38.05 9.43 17.35
CA GLU A 5 -37.35 10.02 16.19
C GLU A 5 -35.84 9.77 16.23
N ARG A 6 -35.19 9.92 17.40
CA ARG A 6 -33.75 9.64 17.53
C ARG A 6 -33.43 8.16 17.35
N GLN A 7 -34.28 7.26 17.85
CA GLN A 7 -34.13 5.83 17.65
C GLN A 7 -34.31 5.45 16.17
N SER A 8 -35.33 5.98 15.50
CA SER A 8 -35.55 5.79 14.05
C SER A 8 -34.40 6.33 13.21
N ALA A 9 -33.91 7.54 13.50
CA ALA A 9 -32.76 8.12 12.80
C ALA A 9 -31.48 7.29 13.01
N SER A 10 -31.28 6.72 14.20
CA SER A 10 -30.14 5.85 14.49
C SER A 10 -30.24 4.50 13.78
N PHE A 11 -31.43 3.93 13.64
CA PHE A 11 -31.69 2.69 12.93
C PHE A 11 -31.48 2.87 11.42
N ILE A 12 -32.05 3.93 10.84
CA ILE A 12 -31.89 4.27 9.42
C ILE A 12 -30.40 4.45 9.09
N ARG A 13 -29.65 5.19 9.91
CA ARG A 13 -28.22 5.42 9.66
C ARG A 13 -27.39 4.14 9.81
N ARG A 14 -27.71 3.26 10.77
CA ARG A 14 -26.91 2.05 11.06
C ARG A 14 -27.25 0.84 10.19
N LYS A 15 -28.49 0.73 9.71
CA LYS A 15 -28.98 -0.44 8.94
C LYS A 15 -29.66 -0.05 7.63
N GLY A 16 -30.45 1.02 7.62
CA GLY A 16 -31.16 1.47 6.41
C GLY A 16 -30.22 1.90 5.27
N VAL A 17 -29.19 2.68 5.58
CA VAL A 17 -28.19 3.09 4.57
C VAL A 17 -27.44 1.87 3.99
N PRO A 18 -26.89 0.95 4.81
CA PRO A 18 -26.31 -0.31 4.28
C PRO A 18 -27.29 -1.14 3.43
N MET A 19 -28.56 -1.24 3.83
CA MET A 19 -29.57 -1.97 3.04
C MET A 19 -29.73 -1.37 1.65
N LEU A 20 -29.89 -0.05 1.55
CA LEU A 20 -30.04 0.66 0.27
C LEU A 20 -28.78 0.55 -0.60
N VAL A 21 -27.61 0.83 -0.01
CA VAL A 21 -26.32 0.75 -0.73
C VAL A 21 -26.07 -0.68 -1.21
N GLY A 22 -26.30 -1.67 -0.35
CA GLY A 22 -26.14 -3.07 -0.69
C GLY A 22 -27.10 -3.50 -1.80
N ALA A 23 -28.37 -3.12 -1.72
CA ALA A 23 -29.36 -3.46 -2.74
C ALA A 23 -29.01 -2.85 -4.11
N LEU A 24 -28.61 -1.57 -4.15
CA LEU A 24 -28.18 -0.91 -5.39
C LEU A 24 -26.89 -1.51 -5.95
N LEU A 25 -25.91 -1.81 -5.10
CA LEU A 25 -24.67 -2.45 -5.50
C LEU A 25 -24.94 -3.85 -6.08
N TYR A 26 -25.76 -4.65 -5.40
CA TYR A 26 -26.10 -5.98 -5.87
C TYR A 26 -26.88 -5.93 -7.19
N ALA A 27 -27.88 -5.05 -7.29
CA ALA A 27 -28.64 -4.82 -8.53
C ALA A 27 -27.73 -4.41 -9.70
N GLY A 28 -26.82 -3.47 -9.47
CA GLY A 28 -25.87 -3.01 -10.49
C GLY A 28 -24.90 -4.11 -10.94
N LEU A 29 -24.42 -4.94 -10.01
CA LEU A 29 -23.57 -6.09 -10.35
C LEU A 29 -24.33 -7.19 -11.06
N VAL A 30 -25.57 -7.49 -10.66
CA VAL A 30 -26.44 -8.43 -11.40
C VAL A 30 -26.63 -7.93 -12.82
N TRP A 31 -27.05 -6.67 -12.99
CA TRP A 31 -27.23 -6.07 -14.31
C TRP A 31 -25.96 -6.15 -15.19
N LEU A 32 -24.79 -5.88 -14.61
CA LEU A 32 -23.51 -5.94 -15.34
C LEU A 32 -23.07 -7.37 -15.68
N THR A 33 -23.40 -8.35 -14.86
CA THR A 33 -22.83 -9.72 -14.96
C THR A 33 -23.79 -10.77 -15.53
N THR A 34 -25.07 -10.43 -15.73
CA THR A 34 -26.09 -11.31 -16.34
C THR A 34 -25.82 -11.61 -17.83
N ILE A 35 -24.69 -11.17 -18.38
CA ILE A 35 -24.28 -11.33 -19.78
C ILE A 35 -23.63 -12.70 -20.05
N PHE A 36 -23.21 -13.46 -19.01
CA PHE A 36 -22.53 -14.75 -19.16
C PHE A 36 -23.40 -15.94 -18.69
N PRO A 37 -24.20 -16.55 -19.59
CA PRO A 37 -24.96 -17.75 -19.28
C PRO A 37 -24.06 -18.97 -19.09
N LEU A 38 -24.35 -19.79 -18.06
CA LEU A 38 -23.69 -21.09 -17.90
C LEU A 38 -24.29 -22.06 -18.93
N ALA A 39 -23.50 -22.42 -19.95
CA ALA A 39 -23.93 -23.32 -21.02
C ALA A 39 -24.44 -24.71 -20.56
N ALA A 40 -24.19 -25.09 -19.30
CA ALA A 40 -24.58 -26.38 -18.72
C ALA A 40 -25.86 -26.34 -17.86
N ALA A 41 -26.51 -25.18 -17.70
CA ALA A 41 -27.70 -25.03 -16.85
C ALA A 41 -28.71 -24.07 -17.50
N GLY A 42 -29.99 -24.45 -17.57
CA GLY A 42 -31.05 -23.57 -18.06
C GLY A 42 -31.14 -22.29 -17.22
N ASP A 43 -30.95 -21.12 -17.84
CA ASP A 43 -31.09 -19.78 -17.27
C ASP A 43 -30.26 -19.44 -16.00
N VAL A 44 -29.24 -20.22 -15.67
CA VAL A 44 -28.34 -19.90 -14.54
C VAL A 44 -27.09 -19.20 -15.07
N ASN A 45 -26.83 -17.99 -14.56
CA ASN A 45 -25.67 -17.18 -14.94
C ASN A 45 -24.54 -17.31 -13.90
N ILE A 46 -23.30 -17.04 -14.31
CA ILE A 46 -22.23 -16.76 -13.34
C ILE A 46 -22.52 -15.38 -12.75
N ARG A 47 -22.81 -15.31 -11.45
CA ARG A 47 -23.21 -14.07 -10.77
C ARG A 47 -22.20 -13.71 -9.68
N PRO A 48 -21.07 -13.05 -10.00
CA PRO A 48 -20.13 -12.54 -9.00
C PRO A 48 -20.79 -11.66 -7.93
N GLY A 49 -21.89 -10.98 -8.30
CA GLY A 49 -22.66 -10.12 -7.40
C GLY A 49 -23.27 -10.83 -6.18
N VAL A 50 -23.46 -12.16 -6.19
CA VAL A 50 -24.09 -12.90 -5.07
C VAL A 50 -23.31 -12.81 -3.76
N VAL A 51 -22.02 -12.47 -3.84
CA VAL A 51 -21.19 -12.27 -2.65
C VAL A 51 -21.61 -11.02 -1.87
N VAL A 52 -22.26 -10.04 -2.51
CA VAL A 52 -22.68 -8.78 -1.88
C VAL A 52 -23.65 -8.99 -0.73
N PRO A 53 -24.81 -9.67 -0.89
CA PRO A 53 -25.72 -9.91 0.23
C PRO A 53 -25.10 -10.73 1.36
N ILE A 54 -24.22 -11.69 1.03
CA ILE A 54 -23.47 -12.48 2.01
C ILE A 54 -22.55 -11.57 2.83
N PHE A 55 -21.71 -10.78 2.15
CA PHE A 55 -20.80 -9.82 2.77
C PHE A 55 -21.55 -8.79 3.62
N PHE A 56 -22.63 -8.20 3.08
CA PHE A 56 -23.45 -7.24 3.82
C PHE A 56 -24.12 -7.87 5.06
N GLY A 57 -24.49 -9.16 4.97
CA GLY A 57 -24.92 -9.96 6.10
C GLY A 57 -23.85 -10.01 7.20
N PHE A 58 -22.62 -10.41 6.88
CA PHE A 58 -21.53 -10.47 7.86
C PHE A 58 -21.20 -9.11 8.50
N ILE A 59 -21.22 -8.03 7.72
CA ILE A 59 -20.78 -6.71 8.17
C ILE A 59 -21.88 -5.89 8.87
N TRP A 60 -23.14 -6.03 8.50
CA TRP A 60 -24.23 -5.23 9.09
C TRP A 60 -25.36 -6.06 9.71
N GLY A 61 -25.27 -7.39 9.61
CA GLY A 61 -26.15 -8.35 10.28
C GLY A 61 -27.22 -8.94 9.36
N PRO A 62 -28.02 -9.89 9.89
CA PRO A 62 -28.89 -10.77 9.10
C PRO A 62 -29.96 -10.00 8.33
N ALA A 63 -30.56 -8.98 8.95
CA ALA A 63 -31.59 -8.17 8.29
C ALA A 63 -31.04 -7.38 7.09
N VAL A 64 -29.80 -6.89 7.18
CA VAL A 64 -29.19 -6.16 6.07
C VAL A 64 -28.88 -7.13 4.93
N GLY A 65 -28.27 -8.29 5.23
CA GLY A 65 -28.04 -9.33 4.23
C GLY A 65 -29.32 -9.78 3.53
N PHE A 66 -30.42 -9.95 4.28
CA PHE A 66 -31.73 -10.31 3.73
C PHE A 66 -32.27 -9.28 2.75
N VAL A 67 -32.35 -8.02 3.17
CA VAL A 67 -32.89 -6.95 2.33
C VAL A 67 -31.98 -6.71 1.13
N THR A 68 -30.65 -6.70 1.32
CA THR A 68 -29.70 -6.58 0.22
C THR A 68 -29.90 -7.69 -0.81
N GLY A 69 -30.07 -8.95 -0.37
CA GLY A 69 -30.27 -10.09 -1.28
C GLY A 69 -31.61 -10.04 -2.01
N MET A 70 -32.70 -9.89 -1.27
CA MET A 70 -34.05 -9.92 -1.82
C MET A 70 -34.36 -8.69 -2.68
N ALA A 71 -34.16 -7.49 -2.14
CA ALA A 71 -34.46 -6.26 -2.87
C ALA A 71 -33.43 -6.00 -3.99
N GLY A 72 -32.14 -6.29 -3.74
CA GLY A 72 -31.10 -6.10 -4.74
C GLY A 72 -31.28 -7.01 -5.95
N ASN A 73 -31.60 -8.30 -5.76
CA ASN A 73 -31.85 -9.19 -6.89
C ASN A 73 -33.12 -8.79 -7.65
N LEU A 74 -34.22 -8.46 -6.95
CA LEU A 74 -35.45 -8.01 -7.59
C LEU A 74 -35.24 -6.74 -8.42
N LEU A 75 -34.53 -5.75 -7.89
CA LEU A 75 -34.19 -4.53 -8.63
C LEU A 75 -33.31 -4.83 -9.83
N GLY A 76 -32.33 -5.72 -9.69
CA GLY A 76 -31.51 -6.19 -10.81
C GLY A 76 -32.34 -6.83 -11.90
N ASP A 77 -33.22 -7.76 -11.55
CA ASP A 77 -34.09 -8.46 -12.49
C ASP A 77 -35.07 -7.50 -13.20
N LEU A 78 -35.58 -6.49 -12.51
CA LEU A 78 -36.42 -5.43 -13.10
C LEU A 78 -35.66 -4.59 -14.12
N VAL A 79 -34.45 -4.14 -13.78
CA VAL A 79 -33.63 -3.30 -14.66
C VAL A 79 -33.09 -4.09 -15.86
N SER A 80 -32.80 -5.38 -15.67
CA SER A 80 -32.40 -6.30 -16.73
C SER A 80 -33.55 -6.76 -17.63
N GLY A 81 -34.81 -6.43 -17.30
CA GLY A 81 -35.99 -6.84 -18.04
C GLY A 81 -36.39 -8.32 -17.83
N VAL A 82 -35.71 -9.03 -16.93
CA VAL A 82 -36.02 -10.42 -16.55
C VAL A 82 -37.38 -10.48 -15.85
N VAL A 83 -37.65 -9.52 -14.96
CA VAL A 83 -38.98 -9.28 -14.39
C VAL A 83 -39.61 -8.11 -15.12
N SER A 84 -40.81 -8.33 -15.65
CA SER A 84 -41.56 -7.32 -16.39
C SER A 84 -43.01 -7.27 -15.90
N PHE A 85 -43.62 -6.09 -16.01
CA PHE A 85 -45.03 -5.87 -15.69
C PHE A 85 -45.81 -5.44 -16.94
N PRO A 86 -47.07 -5.90 -17.12
CA PRO A 86 -47.81 -6.82 -16.24
C PRO A 86 -47.24 -8.26 -16.26
N VAL A 87 -47.36 -8.97 -15.14
CA VAL A 87 -46.91 -10.38 -15.06
C VAL A 87 -47.76 -11.27 -15.95
N ALA A 88 -47.15 -12.26 -16.59
CA ALA A 88 -47.85 -13.21 -17.44
C ALA A 88 -48.86 -14.05 -16.64
N GLN A 89 -50.01 -14.32 -17.24
CA GLN A 89 -51.02 -15.21 -16.67
C GLN A 89 -50.65 -16.67 -16.99
N LEU A 90 -50.10 -17.38 -16.01
CA LEU A 90 -49.66 -18.77 -16.13
C LEU A 90 -50.71 -19.76 -15.61
N THR A 91 -51.52 -19.32 -14.65
CA THR A 91 -52.54 -20.08 -13.94
C THR A 91 -53.75 -19.19 -13.62
N ASP A 92 -54.81 -19.76 -13.08
CA ASP A 92 -55.97 -19.00 -12.59
C ASP A 92 -55.67 -18.23 -11.28
N SER A 93 -54.58 -18.57 -10.58
CA SER A 93 -54.20 -17.94 -9.33
C SER A 93 -53.35 -16.69 -9.56
N ALA A 94 -53.90 -15.52 -9.24
CA ALA A 94 -53.17 -14.25 -9.29
C ALA A 94 -51.90 -14.27 -8.43
N PHE A 95 -51.93 -14.97 -7.29
CA PHE A 95 -50.76 -15.13 -6.43
C PHE A 95 -49.65 -15.95 -7.10
N VAL A 96 -50.00 -17.09 -7.70
CA VAL A 96 -49.02 -17.95 -8.39
C VAL A 96 -48.44 -17.21 -9.60
N ASN A 97 -49.27 -16.49 -10.36
CA ASN A 97 -48.82 -15.67 -11.48
C ASN A 97 -47.85 -14.57 -11.03
N LEU A 98 -48.15 -13.88 -9.93
CA LEU A 98 -47.26 -12.88 -9.36
C LEU A 98 -45.96 -13.50 -8.86
N ALA A 99 -46.05 -14.60 -8.11
CA ALA A 99 -44.89 -15.27 -7.52
C ALA A 99 -43.93 -15.82 -8.59
N MET A 100 -44.47 -16.38 -9.68
CA MET A 100 -43.67 -16.87 -10.79
C MET A 100 -43.17 -15.74 -11.69
N GLY A 101 -44.04 -14.78 -12.04
CA GLY A 101 -43.66 -13.65 -12.91
C GLY A 101 -42.62 -12.69 -12.29
N THR A 102 -42.53 -12.64 -10.96
CA THR A 102 -41.51 -11.85 -10.25
C THR A 102 -40.35 -12.68 -9.69
N PHE A 103 -40.36 -14.00 -9.93
CA PHE A 103 -39.43 -14.96 -9.34
C PHE A 103 -39.35 -14.87 -7.81
N LEU A 104 -40.47 -14.59 -7.14
CA LEU A 104 -40.55 -14.34 -5.70
C LEU A 104 -39.85 -15.40 -4.83
N PRO A 105 -39.99 -16.72 -5.07
CA PRO A 105 -39.22 -17.74 -4.35
C PRO A 105 -37.71 -17.51 -4.38
N TRP A 106 -37.18 -17.12 -5.55
CA TRP A 106 -35.76 -16.84 -5.76
C TRP A 106 -35.34 -15.51 -5.14
N GLN A 107 -36.21 -14.50 -5.12
CA GLN A 107 -35.94 -13.26 -4.39
C GLN A 107 -35.78 -13.54 -2.88
N ILE A 108 -36.67 -14.34 -2.30
CA ILE A 108 -36.58 -14.75 -0.90
C ILE A 108 -35.33 -15.60 -0.66
N GLY A 109 -35.02 -16.53 -1.56
CA GLY A 109 -33.80 -17.34 -1.48
C GLY A 109 -32.51 -16.52 -1.46
N ASN A 110 -32.41 -15.51 -2.31
CA ASN A 110 -31.29 -14.55 -2.29
C ASN A 110 -31.22 -13.77 -0.97
N GLY A 111 -32.36 -13.40 -0.40
CA GLY A 111 -32.42 -12.80 0.94
C GLY A 111 -31.90 -13.76 2.01
N LEU A 112 -32.36 -15.01 2.04
CA LEU A 112 -31.93 -16.01 3.01
C LEU A 112 -30.42 -16.30 2.90
N MET A 113 -29.88 -16.30 1.68
CA MET A 113 -28.45 -16.43 1.42
C MET A 113 -27.62 -15.32 2.07
N GLY A 114 -28.13 -14.10 2.18
CA GLY A 114 -27.48 -13.02 2.94
C GLY A 114 -27.79 -13.05 4.45
N LEU A 115 -28.98 -13.51 4.82
CA LEU A 115 -29.45 -13.57 6.21
C LEU A 115 -28.65 -14.56 7.04
N VAL A 116 -28.54 -15.81 6.56
CA VAL A 116 -27.96 -16.93 7.31
C VAL A 116 -26.50 -16.64 7.69
N PRO A 117 -25.61 -16.20 6.78
CA PRO A 117 -24.25 -15.83 7.14
C PRO A 117 -24.23 -14.58 8.03
N GLY A 118 -25.21 -13.68 7.90
CA GLY A 118 -25.34 -12.53 8.78
C GLY A 118 -25.63 -12.87 10.24
N LEU A 119 -26.15 -14.06 10.54
CA LEU A 119 -26.24 -14.56 11.93
C LEU A 119 -24.85 -14.80 12.53
N ALA A 120 -23.85 -15.15 11.71
CA ALA A 120 -22.49 -15.36 12.17
C ALA A 120 -21.88 -14.10 12.78
N ARG A 121 -22.37 -12.90 12.45
CA ARG A 121 -21.94 -11.63 13.07
C ARG A 121 -22.09 -11.62 14.60
N TYR A 122 -23.03 -12.39 15.15
CA TYR A 122 -23.21 -12.48 16.59
C TYR A 122 -22.15 -13.34 17.28
N VAL A 123 -21.43 -14.15 16.51
CA VAL A 123 -20.39 -15.09 16.98
C VAL A 123 -19.00 -14.61 16.57
N ILE A 124 -18.82 -14.26 15.30
CA ILE A 124 -17.57 -13.77 14.70
C ILE A 124 -17.61 -12.24 14.68
N ARG A 125 -16.70 -11.61 15.41
CA ARG A 125 -16.59 -10.15 15.51
C ARG A 125 -15.51 -9.56 14.62
N GLU A 126 -14.45 -10.33 14.39
CA GLU A 126 -13.26 -9.96 13.63
C GLU A 126 -12.84 -11.15 12.77
N TYR A 127 -12.27 -10.88 11.59
CA TYR A 127 -11.82 -11.84 10.58
C TYR A 127 -10.30 -11.76 10.45
N ASN A 128 -9.60 -11.96 11.58
CA ASN A 128 -8.14 -11.80 11.64
C ASN A 128 -7.38 -13.11 11.44
N THR A 129 -8.01 -14.26 11.66
CA THR A 129 -7.35 -15.57 11.60
C THR A 129 -7.87 -16.43 10.46
N ALA A 130 -7.04 -17.38 9.99
CA ALA A 130 -7.45 -18.36 8.98
C ALA A 130 -8.71 -19.14 9.40
N ARG A 131 -8.89 -19.36 10.72
CA ARG A 131 -10.08 -20.01 11.27
C ARG A 131 -11.34 -19.16 11.07
N ASP A 132 -11.25 -17.84 11.24
CA ASP A 132 -12.38 -16.93 11.07
C ASP A 132 -12.81 -16.87 9.60
N TYR A 133 -11.84 -16.82 8.68
CA TYR A 133 -12.12 -16.90 7.24
C TYR A 133 -12.76 -18.24 6.85
N LEU A 134 -12.24 -19.36 7.36
CA LEU A 134 -12.83 -20.68 7.11
C LEU A 134 -14.25 -20.78 7.66
N ALA A 135 -14.49 -20.26 8.87
CA ALA A 135 -15.83 -20.22 9.47
C ALA A 135 -16.79 -19.33 8.65
N ALA A 136 -16.31 -18.20 8.13
CA ALA A 136 -17.07 -17.33 7.24
C ALA A 136 -17.43 -18.05 5.93
N ILE A 137 -16.49 -18.77 5.31
CA ILE A 137 -16.76 -19.55 4.09
C ILE A 137 -17.80 -20.64 4.36
N VAL A 138 -17.66 -21.41 5.45
CA VAL A 138 -18.61 -22.49 5.80
C VAL A 138 -20.01 -21.95 6.06
N THR A 139 -20.13 -20.86 6.82
CA THR A 139 -21.43 -20.22 7.08
C THR A 139 -22.04 -19.60 5.83
N ALA A 140 -21.22 -19.07 4.92
CA ALA A 140 -21.66 -18.59 3.61
C ALA A 140 -22.19 -19.72 2.72
N ILE A 141 -21.47 -20.86 2.63
CA ILE A 141 -21.92 -22.05 1.90
C ILE A 141 -23.25 -22.55 2.46
N LEU A 142 -23.39 -22.62 3.79
CA LEU A 142 -24.65 -22.98 4.43
C LEU A 142 -25.77 -22.00 4.04
N GLY A 143 -25.51 -20.70 4.05
CA GLY A 143 -26.48 -19.70 3.62
C GLY A 143 -26.92 -19.86 2.18
N ILE A 144 -26.00 -20.18 1.27
CA ILE A 144 -26.30 -20.47 -0.14
C ILE A 144 -27.22 -21.69 -0.25
N VAL A 145 -26.87 -22.80 0.39
CA VAL A 145 -27.66 -24.04 0.34
C VAL A 145 -29.06 -23.81 0.91
N VAL A 146 -29.16 -23.12 2.05
CA VAL A 146 -30.46 -22.78 2.68
C VAL A 146 -31.29 -21.86 1.79
N GLY A 147 -30.68 -20.80 1.25
CA GLY A 147 -31.38 -19.84 0.41
C GLY A 147 -31.88 -20.46 -0.90
N MET A 148 -31.01 -21.15 -1.64
CA MET A 148 -31.39 -21.80 -2.90
C MET A 148 -32.36 -22.96 -2.66
N GLY A 149 -32.19 -23.71 -1.57
CA GLY A 149 -33.06 -24.82 -1.19
C GLY A 149 -34.46 -24.33 -0.86
N ALA A 150 -34.58 -23.25 -0.08
CA ALA A 150 -35.85 -22.61 0.23
C ALA A 150 -36.55 -22.10 -1.04
N ALA A 151 -35.81 -21.42 -1.93
CA ALA A 151 -36.36 -20.97 -3.23
C ALA A 151 -36.89 -22.13 -4.07
N SER A 152 -36.14 -23.24 -4.13
CA SER A 152 -36.51 -24.43 -4.89
C SER A 152 -37.76 -25.10 -4.31
N LEU A 153 -37.81 -25.29 -3.00
CA LEU A 153 -38.97 -25.86 -2.30
C LEU A 153 -40.21 -24.99 -2.46
N MET A 154 -40.08 -23.66 -2.34
CA MET A 154 -41.18 -22.72 -2.58
C MET A 154 -41.68 -22.79 -4.03
N THR A 155 -40.77 -22.91 -5.00
CA THR A 155 -41.12 -23.05 -6.42
C THR A 155 -41.89 -24.34 -6.69
N VAL A 156 -41.44 -25.46 -6.13
CA VAL A 156 -42.16 -26.75 -6.22
C VAL A 156 -43.52 -26.65 -5.51
N GLY A 157 -43.58 -25.98 -4.36
CA GLY A 157 -44.82 -25.77 -3.60
C GLY A 157 -45.88 -24.94 -4.31
N LEU A 158 -45.50 -24.15 -5.34
CA LEU A 158 -46.46 -23.44 -6.20
C LEU A 158 -47.12 -24.35 -7.25
N GLY A 159 -46.63 -25.59 -7.42
CA GLY A 159 -47.25 -26.61 -8.26
C GLY A 159 -47.13 -26.39 -9.77
N VAL A 160 -46.32 -25.42 -10.21
CA VAL A 160 -46.16 -25.06 -11.64
C VAL A 160 -45.06 -25.90 -12.32
N LEU A 161 -43.99 -26.22 -11.59
CA LEU A 161 -42.82 -26.94 -12.11
C LEU A 161 -42.59 -28.24 -11.34
N ASP A 162 -42.12 -29.27 -12.05
CA ASP A 162 -41.76 -30.55 -11.45
C ASP A 162 -40.56 -30.44 -10.49
N ALA A 163 -40.57 -31.21 -9.41
CA ALA A 163 -39.51 -31.19 -8.42
C ALA A 163 -38.15 -31.62 -9.00
N THR A 164 -38.12 -32.67 -9.82
CA THR A 164 -36.88 -33.15 -10.45
C THR A 164 -36.29 -32.07 -11.35
N PHE A 165 -37.15 -31.38 -12.11
CA PHE A 165 -36.74 -30.26 -12.95
C PHE A 165 -36.16 -29.12 -12.11
N VAL A 166 -36.87 -28.65 -11.08
CA VAL A 166 -36.41 -27.53 -10.24
C VAL A 166 -35.07 -27.83 -9.56
N PHE A 167 -34.91 -29.03 -9.00
CA PHE A 167 -33.67 -29.38 -8.31
C PHE A 167 -32.49 -29.60 -9.27
N SER A 168 -32.71 -30.23 -10.43
CA SER A 168 -31.63 -30.51 -11.38
C SER A 168 -31.22 -29.28 -12.20
N GLN A 169 -32.18 -28.46 -12.63
CA GLN A 169 -31.93 -27.35 -13.55
C GLN A 169 -31.67 -26.02 -12.83
N TYR A 170 -32.23 -25.82 -11.63
CA TYR A 170 -32.04 -24.57 -10.90
C TYR A 170 -31.24 -24.73 -9.61
N PHE A 171 -31.65 -25.61 -8.69
CA PHE A 171 -30.99 -25.71 -7.38
C PHE A 171 -29.50 -26.06 -7.50
N VAL A 172 -29.17 -27.19 -8.14
CA VAL A 172 -27.78 -27.68 -8.22
C VAL A 172 -26.88 -26.66 -8.93
N PRO A 173 -27.24 -26.11 -10.11
CA PRO A 173 -26.39 -25.12 -10.76
C PRO A 173 -26.28 -23.80 -9.98
N ALA A 174 -27.37 -23.32 -9.37
CA ALA A 174 -27.34 -22.10 -8.58
C ALA A 174 -26.44 -22.24 -7.34
N VAL A 175 -26.52 -23.37 -6.63
CA VAL A 175 -25.67 -23.64 -5.48
C VAL A 175 -24.20 -23.65 -5.88
N TRP A 176 -23.83 -24.38 -6.93
CA TRP A 176 -22.44 -24.45 -7.38
C TRP A 176 -21.90 -23.09 -7.83
N SER A 177 -22.65 -22.39 -8.70
CA SER A 177 -22.28 -21.06 -9.18
C SER A 177 -22.05 -20.10 -8.01
N ASN A 178 -22.94 -20.09 -7.02
CA ASN A 178 -22.83 -19.21 -5.87
C ASN A 178 -21.67 -19.58 -4.94
N ILE A 179 -21.42 -20.88 -4.73
CA ILE A 179 -20.29 -21.36 -3.93
C ILE A 179 -18.96 -20.92 -4.56
N TYR A 180 -18.79 -21.11 -5.87
CA TYR A 180 -17.56 -20.70 -6.55
C TYR A 180 -17.31 -19.19 -6.40
N ASN A 181 -18.30 -18.36 -6.71
CA ASN A 181 -18.17 -16.91 -6.56
C ASN A 181 -17.85 -16.51 -5.10
N THR A 182 -18.46 -17.17 -4.13
CA THR A 182 -18.30 -16.84 -2.71
C THR A 182 -16.93 -17.24 -2.16
N ILE A 183 -16.44 -18.44 -2.46
CA ILE A 183 -15.13 -18.91 -1.96
C ILE A 183 -14.00 -17.99 -2.42
N PHE A 184 -14.04 -17.51 -3.65
CA PHE A 184 -13.00 -16.63 -4.18
C PHE A 184 -13.14 -15.18 -3.72
N LEU A 185 -14.35 -14.63 -3.71
CA LEU A 185 -14.55 -13.19 -3.50
C LEU A 185 -14.75 -12.83 -2.03
N LEU A 186 -15.40 -13.67 -1.22
CA LEU A 186 -15.75 -13.33 0.15
C LEU A 186 -14.53 -13.05 1.03
N PRO A 187 -13.47 -13.89 1.04
CA PRO A 187 -12.30 -13.63 1.89
C PRO A 187 -11.60 -12.32 1.52
N ILE A 188 -11.53 -12.00 0.23
CA ILE A 188 -10.94 -10.76 -0.28
C ILE A 188 -11.74 -9.56 0.23
N LEU A 189 -13.07 -9.62 0.15
CA LEU A 189 -13.93 -8.53 0.62
C LEU A 189 -13.85 -8.32 2.13
N LEU A 190 -13.87 -9.40 2.90
CA LEU A 190 -13.74 -9.33 4.37
C LEU A 190 -12.37 -8.76 4.77
N TYR A 191 -11.28 -9.26 4.19
CA TYR A 191 -9.94 -8.76 4.43
C TYR A 191 -9.81 -7.28 4.11
N ASN A 192 -10.27 -6.88 2.92
CA ASN A 192 -10.21 -5.48 2.47
C ASN A 192 -11.04 -4.57 3.36
N PHE A 193 -12.19 -5.03 3.85
CA PHE A 193 -13.05 -4.23 4.70
C PHE A 193 -12.42 -3.97 6.08
N GLU A 194 -11.75 -4.97 6.67
CA GLU A 194 -11.10 -4.80 7.97
C GLU A 194 -9.84 -3.93 7.89
N HIS A 195 -9.12 -4.01 6.78
CA HIS A 195 -7.92 -3.21 6.55
C HIS A 195 -8.22 -1.87 5.84
N PHE A 196 -9.50 -1.56 5.66
CA PHE A 196 -9.91 -0.33 5.01
C PHE A 196 -9.63 0.87 5.90
N ASP A 197 -8.59 1.63 5.58
CA ASP A 197 -8.32 2.93 6.18
C ASP A 197 -9.02 4.04 5.36
N PRO A 198 -10.04 4.74 5.90
CA PRO A 198 -10.67 5.88 5.23
C PRO A 198 -9.67 7.01 4.91
N GLY A 199 -8.58 7.09 5.69
CA GLY A 199 -7.45 7.98 5.46
C GLY A 199 -6.68 7.68 4.17
N ALA A 200 -6.78 6.46 3.63
CA ALA A 200 -6.17 6.07 2.37
C ALA A 200 -6.69 6.91 1.19
N PHE A 201 -7.91 7.46 1.25
CA PHE A 201 -8.39 8.39 0.23
C PHE A 201 -7.60 9.71 0.20
N ARG A 202 -6.94 10.10 1.31
CA ARG A 202 -5.96 11.20 1.26
C ARG A 202 -4.70 10.78 0.51
N ALA A 203 -4.29 9.52 0.64
CA ALA A 203 -3.20 8.95 -0.14
C ALA A 203 -3.53 8.89 -1.65
N PHE A 204 -4.81 8.73 -2.05
CA PHE A 204 -5.24 8.87 -3.46
C PHE A 204 -5.00 10.27 -4.04
N ARG A 205 -4.88 11.32 -3.20
CA ARG A 205 -4.50 12.66 -3.64
C ARG A 205 -3.00 12.76 -3.98
N SER A 206 -2.18 11.83 -3.49
CA SER A 206 -0.75 11.80 -3.80
C SER A 206 -0.53 11.53 -5.30
N ARG A 207 0.47 12.19 -5.87
CA ARG A 207 0.81 12.03 -7.30
C ARG A 207 1.34 10.64 -7.57
N PHE A 208 2.08 10.06 -6.62
CA PHE A 208 2.56 8.69 -6.67
C PHE A 208 1.40 7.69 -6.77
N MET A 209 0.46 7.72 -5.82
CA MET A 209 -0.65 6.76 -5.79
C MET A 209 -1.53 6.90 -7.04
N ARG A 210 -1.80 8.13 -7.50
CA ARG A 210 -2.56 8.35 -8.73
C ARG A 210 -1.88 7.73 -9.96
N ARG A 211 -0.56 7.86 -10.08
CA ARG A 211 0.20 7.21 -11.16
C ARG A 211 0.13 5.70 -11.05
N LEU A 212 0.32 5.15 -9.84
CA LEU A 212 0.26 3.72 -9.59
C LEU A 212 -1.11 3.14 -9.95
N LEU A 213 -2.19 3.81 -9.54
CA LEU A 213 -3.56 3.40 -9.84
C LEU A 213 -3.88 3.46 -11.32
N ILE A 214 -3.48 4.53 -12.03
CA ILE A 214 -3.65 4.60 -13.48
C ILE A 214 -2.92 3.45 -14.15
N LEU A 215 -1.68 3.15 -13.72
CA LEU A 215 -0.89 2.03 -14.24
C LEU A 215 -1.53 0.67 -13.95
N ILE A 216 -2.05 0.45 -12.74
CA ILE A 216 -2.74 -0.80 -12.39
C ILE A 216 -4.03 -0.93 -13.21
N LEU A 217 -4.82 0.15 -13.31
CA LEU A 217 -6.06 0.16 -14.08
C LEU A 217 -5.82 -0.04 -15.58
N THR A 218 -4.80 0.58 -16.17
CA THR A 218 -4.47 0.34 -17.59
C THR A 218 -3.87 -1.05 -17.79
N SER A 219 -3.01 -1.50 -16.87
CA SER A 219 -2.36 -2.81 -16.95
C SER A 219 -3.34 -3.97 -16.77
N ALA A 220 -4.34 -3.85 -15.91
CA ALA A 220 -5.34 -4.89 -15.65
C ALA A 220 -6.59 -4.70 -16.52
N GLY A 221 -7.04 -3.47 -16.71
CA GLY A 221 -8.27 -3.16 -17.42
C GLY A 221 -8.20 -3.46 -18.92
N LEU A 222 -7.06 -3.19 -19.57
CA LEU A 222 -6.90 -3.46 -21.00
C LEU A 222 -6.96 -4.97 -21.31
N PRO A 223 -6.23 -5.84 -20.58
CA PRO A 223 -6.46 -7.28 -20.60
C PRO A 223 -7.88 -7.76 -20.43
N ILE A 224 -8.57 -7.27 -19.40
CA ILE A 224 -9.94 -7.68 -19.09
C ILE A 224 -10.87 -7.27 -20.23
N LEU A 225 -10.68 -6.07 -20.79
CA LEU A 225 -11.46 -5.58 -21.91
C LEU A 225 -11.19 -6.41 -23.18
N LEU A 226 -9.93 -6.73 -23.49
CA LEU A 226 -9.57 -7.59 -24.63
C LEU A 226 -10.15 -9.00 -24.48
N LEU A 227 -10.08 -9.57 -23.27
CA LEU A 227 -10.67 -10.88 -22.98
C LEU A 227 -12.19 -10.85 -23.07
N GLY A 228 -12.82 -9.77 -22.60
CA GLY A 228 -14.25 -9.52 -22.77
C GLY A 228 -14.66 -9.41 -24.25
N LEU A 229 -13.92 -8.65 -25.06
CA LEU A 229 -14.14 -8.55 -26.50
C LEU A 229 -13.97 -9.92 -27.19
N PHE A 230 -12.99 -10.71 -26.78
CA PHE A 230 -12.79 -12.06 -27.31
C PHE A 230 -14.01 -12.96 -27.03
N LEU A 231 -14.55 -12.93 -25.81
CA LEU A 231 -15.68 -13.78 -25.42
C LEU A 231 -17.01 -13.40 -26.10
N ILE A 232 -17.14 -12.16 -26.60
CA ILE A 232 -18.36 -11.66 -27.24
C ILE A 232 -18.37 -11.89 -28.76
N GLN A 233 -17.23 -12.25 -29.37
CA GLN A 233 -17.17 -12.49 -30.81
C GLN A 233 -17.96 -13.76 -31.17
N PRO A 234 -19.03 -13.68 -31.98
CA PRO A 234 -19.67 -14.88 -32.50
C PRO A 234 -18.65 -15.64 -33.34
N GLU A 235 -18.59 -16.97 -33.19
CA GLU A 235 -17.80 -17.87 -34.02
C GLU A 235 -18.31 -17.81 -35.48
N THR A 236 -17.99 -16.74 -36.20
CA THR A 236 -18.35 -16.55 -37.60
C THR A 236 -17.39 -17.37 -38.45
N GLY A 237 -17.63 -18.68 -38.54
CA GLY A 237 -16.81 -19.58 -39.34
C GLY A 237 -17.37 -21.00 -39.37
N ALA A 238 -18.33 -21.24 -40.27
CA ALA A 238 -18.65 -22.59 -40.73
C ALA A 238 -17.44 -23.17 -41.47
N GLY A 239 -16.59 -23.90 -40.77
CA GLY A 239 -15.42 -24.54 -41.38
C GLY A 239 -14.48 -25.17 -40.35
N THR A 240 -14.70 -26.45 -40.05
CA THR A 240 -13.66 -27.43 -39.66
C THR A 240 -12.53 -26.93 -38.73
N GLY A 241 -12.88 -26.28 -37.61
CA GLY A 241 -11.91 -25.84 -36.61
C GLY A 241 -12.49 -25.97 -35.21
N GLY A 242 -12.57 -27.22 -34.72
CA GLY A 242 -13.19 -27.59 -33.44
C GLY A 242 -12.59 -26.89 -32.21
N GLN A 243 -13.09 -27.28 -31.02
CA GLN A 243 -12.71 -26.76 -29.69
C GLN A 243 -11.22 -26.35 -29.52
N GLY A 244 -10.29 -27.00 -30.23
CA GLY A 244 -8.87 -26.61 -30.30
C GLY A 244 -8.58 -25.21 -30.82
N THR A 245 -9.34 -24.63 -31.76
CA THR A 245 -9.10 -23.25 -32.25
C THR A 245 -9.53 -22.20 -31.23
N PHE A 246 -10.66 -22.43 -30.55
CA PHE A 246 -11.13 -21.60 -29.43
C PHE A 246 -10.14 -21.65 -28.26
N LEU A 247 -9.75 -22.86 -27.84
CA LEU A 247 -8.77 -23.04 -26.76
C LEU A 247 -7.42 -22.39 -27.10
N ALA A 248 -6.94 -22.53 -28.34
CA ALA A 248 -5.70 -21.88 -28.76
C ALA A 248 -5.78 -20.35 -28.71
N LYS A 249 -6.87 -19.75 -29.20
CA LYS A 249 -7.09 -18.29 -29.13
C LYS A 249 -7.23 -17.80 -27.69
N LEU A 250 -7.96 -18.53 -26.84
CA LEU A 250 -8.12 -18.21 -25.42
C LEU A 250 -6.78 -18.25 -24.68
N LEU A 251 -6.01 -19.34 -24.84
CA LEU A 251 -4.69 -19.48 -24.24
C LEU A 251 -3.73 -18.39 -24.74
N PHE A 252 -3.78 -18.05 -26.03
CA PHE A 252 -2.99 -16.97 -26.60
C PHE A 252 -3.35 -15.61 -25.99
N THR A 253 -4.64 -15.27 -25.86
CA THR A 253 -5.09 -14.04 -25.23
C THR A 253 -4.69 -13.98 -23.75
N ILE A 254 -4.83 -15.08 -23.00
CA ILE A 254 -4.40 -15.16 -21.60
C ILE A 254 -2.88 -14.97 -21.50
N ALA A 255 -2.10 -15.63 -22.36
CA ALA A 255 -0.65 -15.50 -22.37
C ALA A 255 -0.19 -14.06 -22.70
N LEU A 256 -0.79 -13.44 -23.73
CA LEU A 256 -0.47 -12.07 -24.15
C LEU A 256 -0.81 -11.06 -23.05
N THR A 257 -1.97 -11.22 -22.41
CA THR A 257 -2.40 -10.33 -21.33
C THR A 257 -1.56 -10.51 -20.07
N MET A 258 -1.22 -11.75 -19.70
CA MET A 258 -0.33 -12.03 -18.59
C MET A 258 1.08 -11.46 -18.82
N LEU A 259 1.61 -11.60 -20.04
CA LEU A 259 2.88 -10.98 -20.43
C LEU A 259 2.82 -9.46 -20.29
N PHE A 260 1.76 -8.82 -20.78
CA PHE A 260 1.57 -7.38 -20.65
C PHE A 260 1.53 -6.92 -19.18
N VAL A 261 0.82 -7.65 -18.32
CA VAL A 261 0.76 -7.38 -16.88
C VAL A 261 2.13 -7.53 -16.24
N ILE A 262 2.87 -8.61 -16.53
CA ILE A 262 4.21 -8.86 -15.98
C ILE A 262 5.19 -7.77 -16.42
N VAL A 263 5.19 -7.37 -17.69
CA VAL A 263 6.06 -6.31 -18.21
C VAL A 263 5.75 -4.98 -17.51
N ASN A 264 4.48 -4.58 -17.43
CA ASN A 264 4.13 -3.34 -16.74
C ASN A 264 4.47 -3.39 -15.23
N ALA A 265 4.12 -4.47 -14.54
CA ALA A 265 4.41 -4.65 -13.12
C ALA A 265 5.92 -4.60 -12.85
N SER A 266 6.73 -5.28 -13.67
CA SER A 266 8.19 -5.27 -13.54
C SER A 266 8.79 -3.87 -13.79
N MET A 267 8.31 -3.13 -14.78
CA MET A 267 8.75 -1.74 -15.02
C MET A 267 8.46 -0.82 -13.82
N VAL A 268 7.28 -0.96 -13.21
CA VAL A 268 6.90 -0.18 -12.02
C VAL A 268 7.76 -0.59 -10.82
N ALA A 269 7.88 -1.89 -10.57
CA ALA A 269 8.67 -2.43 -9.47
C ALA A 269 10.14 -1.99 -9.58
N GLN A 270 10.73 -2.03 -10.77
CA GLN A 270 12.10 -1.57 -11.00
C GLN A 270 12.27 -0.07 -10.73
N ARG A 271 11.32 0.78 -11.15
CA ARG A 271 11.39 2.22 -10.88
C ARG A 271 11.35 2.50 -9.37
N LEU A 272 10.42 1.86 -8.67
CA LEU A 272 10.27 2.03 -7.23
C LEU A 272 11.47 1.50 -6.44
N SER A 273 11.90 0.28 -6.76
CA SER A 273 13.02 -0.37 -6.11
C SER A 273 14.30 0.45 -6.26
N ARG A 274 14.60 0.96 -7.45
CA ARG A 274 15.79 1.80 -7.67
C ARG A 274 15.80 3.04 -6.79
N LEU A 275 14.68 3.76 -6.67
CA LEU A 275 14.60 4.98 -5.86
C LEU A 275 14.79 4.69 -4.37
N ILE A 276 14.17 3.61 -3.87
CA ILE A 276 14.28 3.21 -2.47
C ILE A 276 15.71 2.75 -2.15
N ILE A 277 16.33 1.97 -3.04
CA ILE A 277 17.72 1.51 -2.88
C ILE A 277 18.70 2.68 -2.92
N GLN A 278 18.51 3.64 -3.83
CA GLN A 278 19.35 4.84 -3.89
C GLN A 278 19.27 5.66 -2.61
N LEU A 279 18.06 5.89 -2.10
CA LEU A 279 17.86 6.62 -0.85
C LEU A 279 18.46 5.86 0.35
N SER A 280 18.25 4.54 0.41
CA SER A 280 18.79 3.68 1.47
C SER A 280 20.32 3.65 1.46
N SER A 281 20.93 3.48 0.27
CA SER A 281 22.38 3.51 0.09
C SER A 281 22.97 4.86 0.50
N ALA A 282 22.34 5.96 0.09
CA ALA A 282 22.80 7.29 0.49
C ALA A 282 22.67 7.52 2.00
N ALA A 283 21.62 7.00 2.65
CA ALA A 283 21.49 7.05 4.10
C ALA A 283 22.60 6.25 4.81
N GLN A 284 22.91 5.04 4.33
CA GLN A 284 24.02 4.23 4.86
C GLN A 284 25.38 4.88 4.66
N LEU A 285 25.63 5.49 3.49
CA LEU A 285 26.87 6.23 3.23
C LEU A 285 26.98 7.47 4.11
N MET A 286 25.86 8.14 4.41
CA MET A 286 25.83 9.28 5.33
C MET A 286 26.14 8.85 6.77
N GLU A 287 25.59 7.72 7.21
CA GLU A 287 25.87 7.14 8.53
C GLU A 287 27.37 6.82 8.72
N LYS A 288 28.03 6.36 7.66
CA LYS A 288 29.46 6.03 7.66
C LYS A 288 30.38 7.23 7.42
N ASP A 289 29.85 8.46 7.31
CA ASP A 289 30.59 9.67 6.90
C ASP A 289 31.29 9.53 5.51
N GLU A 290 30.83 8.62 4.65
CA GLU A 290 31.40 8.31 3.32
C GLU A 290 30.61 8.95 2.16
N LEU A 291 29.52 9.66 2.45
CA LEU A 291 28.67 10.25 1.43
C LEU A 291 29.37 11.41 0.69
N THR A 292 29.68 11.18 -0.59
CA THR A 292 30.31 12.19 -1.45
C THR A 292 29.32 13.14 -2.14
N GLN A 293 29.84 14.27 -2.64
CA GLN A 293 29.07 15.27 -3.40
C GLN A 293 28.44 14.71 -4.69
N VAL A 294 28.98 13.63 -5.25
CA VAL A 294 28.42 12.98 -6.45
C VAL A 294 27.08 12.33 -6.09
N HIS A 295 27.03 11.54 -5.02
CA HIS A 295 25.79 10.90 -4.54
C HIS A 295 24.71 11.93 -4.19
N ILE A 296 25.09 13.08 -3.62
CA ILE A 296 24.16 14.17 -3.30
C ILE A 296 23.56 14.79 -4.58
N ARG A 297 24.39 15.01 -5.61
CA ARG A 297 23.90 15.51 -6.90
C ARG A 297 22.95 14.52 -7.56
N GLU A 298 23.25 13.22 -7.52
CA GLU A 298 22.37 12.17 -8.05
C GLU A 298 20.99 12.17 -7.35
N LEU A 299 20.98 12.28 -6.01
CA LEU A 299 19.74 12.41 -5.25
C LEU A 299 18.95 13.67 -5.61
N LYS A 300 19.62 14.82 -5.77
CA LYS A 300 18.97 16.08 -6.16
C LYS A 300 18.47 16.06 -7.61
N ALA A 301 19.16 15.34 -8.49
CA ALA A 301 18.80 15.15 -9.89
C ALA A 301 17.74 14.06 -10.10
N THR A 302 17.25 13.41 -9.02
CA THR A 302 16.27 12.34 -9.11
C THR A 302 15.02 12.81 -9.87
N PRO A 303 14.71 12.20 -11.03
CA PRO A 303 13.56 12.58 -11.84
C PRO A 303 12.27 12.09 -11.17
N GLY A 304 11.23 12.91 -11.19
CA GLY A 304 9.94 12.56 -10.61
C GLY A 304 9.34 13.71 -9.82
N ASN A 305 8.09 14.05 -10.15
CA ASN A 305 7.31 15.07 -9.45
C ASN A 305 6.34 14.44 -8.44
N ASP A 306 6.67 13.23 -8.00
CA ASP A 306 5.98 12.46 -6.98
C ASP A 306 6.73 12.57 -5.64
N GLU A 307 6.08 12.06 -4.60
CA GLU A 307 6.49 12.20 -3.20
C GLU A 307 7.83 11.51 -2.94
N ILE A 308 8.12 10.40 -3.63
CA ILE A 308 9.40 9.69 -3.52
C ILE A 308 10.53 10.52 -4.14
N GLY A 309 10.32 11.06 -5.35
CA GLY A 309 11.30 11.96 -5.96
C GLY A 309 11.53 13.22 -5.14
N GLN A 310 10.48 13.77 -4.53
CA GLN A 310 10.59 14.90 -3.59
C GLN A 310 11.41 14.52 -2.36
N LEU A 311 11.18 13.35 -1.77
CA LEU A 311 11.93 12.86 -0.62
C LEU A 311 13.42 12.70 -0.93
N CYS A 312 13.79 12.12 -2.08
CA CYS A 312 15.19 12.03 -2.51
C CYS A 312 15.86 13.40 -2.61
N ARG A 313 15.17 14.40 -3.17
CA ARG A 313 15.70 15.77 -3.29
C ARG A 313 15.88 16.44 -1.92
N ILE A 314 14.89 16.32 -1.03
CA ILE A 314 14.97 16.86 0.33
C ILE A 314 16.09 16.17 1.11
N PHE A 315 16.20 14.85 1.03
CA PHE A 315 17.29 14.10 1.66
C PHE A 315 18.66 14.55 1.14
N GLY A 316 18.83 14.70 -0.18
CA GLY A 316 20.05 15.25 -0.76
C GLY A 316 20.36 16.68 -0.28
N GLN A 317 19.33 17.51 -0.05
CA GLN A 317 19.52 18.84 0.52
C GLN A 317 19.99 18.78 1.98
N MET A 318 19.32 18.00 2.82
CA MET A 318 19.69 17.83 4.23
C MET A 318 21.09 17.24 4.39
N ALA A 319 21.44 16.26 3.54
CA ALA A 319 22.77 15.65 3.53
C ALA A 319 23.87 16.69 3.19
N GLN A 320 23.62 17.54 2.19
CA GLN A 320 24.55 18.61 1.84
C GLN A 320 24.75 19.62 2.99
N GLU A 321 23.66 20.08 3.59
CA GLU A 321 23.70 21.01 4.72
C GLU A 321 24.42 20.41 5.92
N THR A 322 24.21 19.11 6.19
CA THR A 322 24.87 18.39 7.29
C THR A 322 26.37 18.29 7.08
N ILE A 323 26.82 17.89 5.88
CA ILE A 323 28.26 17.79 5.56
C ILE A 323 28.92 19.17 5.66
N GLN A 324 28.29 20.21 5.11
CA GLN A 324 28.81 21.58 5.21
C GLN A 324 28.92 22.05 6.67
N ARG A 325 27.91 21.75 7.50
CA ARG A 325 27.94 22.07 8.93
C ARG A 325 29.02 21.30 9.68
N GLN A 326 29.20 20.01 9.41
CA GLN A 326 30.26 19.18 10.01
C GLN A 326 31.65 19.69 9.61
N GLU A 327 31.87 20.06 8.35
CA GLU A 327 33.14 20.63 7.88
C GLU A 327 33.45 21.97 8.53
N ALA A 328 32.46 22.87 8.62
CA ALA A 328 32.60 24.15 9.30
C ALA A 328 32.96 23.97 10.78
N MET A 329 32.27 23.05 11.46
CA MET A 329 32.55 22.70 12.85
C MET A 329 33.95 22.11 13.02
N ARG A 330 34.38 21.18 12.16
CA ARG A 330 35.76 20.63 12.18
C ARG A 330 36.81 21.72 11.95
N LYS A 331 36.55 22.72 11.11
CA LYS A 331 37.45 23.88 10.93
C LYS A 331 37.53 24.74 12.20
N GLN A 332 36.39 25.02 12.84
CA GLN A 332 36.34 25.77 14.10
C GLN A 332 37.08 25.04 15.22
N ILE A 333 36.88 23.72 15.39
CA ILE A 333 37.59 22.92 16.40
C ILE A 333 39.10 22.91 16.14
N ARG A 334 39.53 22.79 14.87
CA ARG A 334 40.97 22.88 14.52
C ARG A 334 41.56 24.25 14.82
N GLN A 335 40.86 25.33 14.46
CA GLN A 335 41.31 26.68 14.80
C GLN A 335 41.40 26.89 16.31
N LEU A 336 40.42 26.36 17.06
CA LEU A 336 40.41 26.45 18.52
C LEU A 336 41.61 25.69 19.12
N HIS A 337 41.92 24.48 18.64
CA HIS A 337 43.12 23.74 19.05
C HIS A 337 44.41 24.50 18.77
N ILE A 338 44.57 25.04 17.55
CA ILE A 338 45.77 25.83 17.18
C ILE A 338 45.92 27.05 18.09
N LYS A 339 44.82 27.72 18.46
CA LYS A 339 44.84 28.88 19.34
C LYS A 339 45.26 28.48 20.76
N ILE A 340 44.66 27.41 21.31
CA ILE A 340 44.99 26.88 22.63
C ILE A 340 46.46 26.45 22.70
N ASP A 341 46.96 25.74 21.69
CA ASP A 341 48.36 25.28 21.65
C ASP A 341 49.34 26.47 21.63
N LYS A 342 49.02 27.54 20.89
CA LYS A 342 49.83 28.76 20.87
C LYS A 342 49.85 29.48 22.22
N GLU A 343 48.69 29.62 22.86
CA GLU A 343 48.59 30.23 24.20
C GLU A 343 49.38 29.40 25.23
N ARG A 344 49.21 28.08 25.23
CA ARG A 344 49.95 27.18 26.14
C ARG A 344 51.47 27.19 25.91
N THR A 345 51.90 27.30 24.66
CA THR A 345 53.33 27.42 24.32
C THR A 345 53.89 28.76 24.80
N ALA A 346 53.13 29.86 24.67
CA ALA A 346 53.53 31.16 25.18
C ALA A 346 53.67 31.15 26.71
N ASP A 347 52.72 30.54 27.42
CA ASP A 347 52.77 30.39 28.89
C ASP A 347 53.97 29.53 29.33
N GLN A 348 54.26 28.44 28.60
CA GLN A 348 55.43 27.60 28.88
C GLN A 348 56.74 28.34 28.66
N VAL A 349 56.86 29.14 27.59
CA VAL A 349 58.05 29.96 27.34
C VAL A 349 58.20 31.04 28.42
N ALA A 350 57.11 31.70 28.82
CA ALA A 350 57.14 32.67 29.93
C ALA A 350 57.61 32.01 31.24
N THR A 351 57.12 30.81 31.54
CA THR A 351 57.54 30.05 32.73
C THR A 351 59.05 29.69 32.66
N ILE A 352 59.58 29.33 31.49
CA ILE A 352 61.02 29.04 31.32
C ILE A 352 61.87 30.31 31.54
N ILE A 353 61.41 31.47 31.06
CA ILE A 353 62.10 32.75 31.29
C ILE A 353 62.17 33.07 32.80
N GLU A 354 61.15 32.68 33.57
CA GLU A 354 61.10 32.90 35.01
C GLU A 354 61.90 31.87 35.84
N THR A 355 62.41 30.79 35.24
CA THR A 355 63.23 29.80 35.96
C THR A 355 64.67 30.23 36.15
N ASP A 356 65.27 29.83 37.28
CA ASP A 356 66.67 30.07 37.67
C ASP A 356 67.70 29.76 36.56
N PHE A 357 67.38 28.87 35.62
CA PHE A 357 68.25 28.52 34.50
C PHE A 357 68.57 29.73 33.60
N PHE A 358 67.57 30.58 33.31
CA PHE A 358 67.78 31.75 32.45
C PHE A 358 68.58 32.84 33.19
N GLN A 359 68.29 33.04 34.49
CA GLN A 359 69.06 33.94 35.35
C GLN A 359 70.53 33.49 35.51
N GLN A 360 70.77 32.17 35.67
CA GLN A 360 72.11 31.60 35.73
C GLN A 360 72.85 31.75 34.39
N LEU A 361 72.15 31.64 33.26
CA LEU A 361 72.74 31.84 31.94
C LEU A 361 73.16 33.30 31.73
N GLU A 362 72.32 34.28 32.13
CA GLU A 362 72.68 35.70 32.12
C GLU A 362 73.91 35.97 33.00
N GLN A 363 73.90 35.47 34.24
CA GLN A 363 75.04 35.61 35.15
C GLN A 363 76.32 34.99 34.57
N LYS A 364 76.23 33.84 33.90
CA LYS A 364 77.40 33.16 33.30
C LYS A 364 77.95 33.93 32.09
N VAL A 365 77.07 34.49 31.25
CA VAL A 365 77.48 35.35 30.13
C VAL A 365 78.10 36.65 30.63
N GLU A 366 77.57 37.24 31.71
CA GLU A 366 78.13 38.44 32.34
C GLU A 366 79.51 38.15 32.96
N LYS A 367 79.66 36.99 33.61
CA LYS A 367 80.93 36.53 34.16
C LYS A 367 81.99 36.35 33.06
N LEU A 368 81.63 35.70 31.96
CA LEU A 368 82.51 35.55 30.78
C LEU A 368 82.89 36.91 30.16
N ARG A 369 81.93 37.86 30.06
CA ARG A 369 82.24 39.23 29.61
C ARG A 369 83.22 39.93 30.55
N THR A 370 83.11 39.71 31.85
CA THR A 370 83.99 40.30 32.85
C THR A 370 85.38 39.65 32.79
N GLU A 371 85.46 38.34 32.65
CA GLU A 371 86.71 37.58 32.49
C GLU A 371 87.48 37.98 31.22
N VAL A 372 86.78 38.16 30.09
CA VAL A 372 87.38 38.67 28.84
C VAL A 372 87.95 40.08 29.05
N ARG A 373 87.22 40.94 29.78
CA ARG A 373 87.62 42.32 30.04
C ARG A 373 88.80 42.43 31.03
N VAL A 374 88.90 41.50 31.98
CA VAL A 374 90.04 41.37 32.92
C VAL A 374 91.28 40.84 32.20
N ALA A 375 91.12 39.82 31.33
CA ALA A 375 92.20 39.29 30.49
C ALA A 375 92.76 40.36 29.51
N GLU A 376 91.93 41.29 29.05
CA GLU A 376 92.38 42.46 28.29
C GLU A 376 93.16 43.46 29.16
N SER A 377 92.78 43.68 30.42
CA SER A 377 93.52 44.60 31.31
C SER A 377 94.88 44.05 31.78
N GLU A 378 95.00 42.72 31.97
CA GLU A 378 96.26 42.09 32.38
C GLU A 378 97.30 42.11 31.25
N ARG A 379 96.87 42.01 29.99
CA ARG A 379 97.74 42.21 28.82
C ARG A 379 98.29 43.63 28.70
N VAL A 380 97.56 44.62 29.20
CA VAL A 380 98.01 46.03 29.22
C VAL A 380 99.01 46.26 30.36
N ASN A 381 98.83 45.63 31.52
CA ASN A 381 99.69 45.83 32.69
C ASN A 381 101.03 45.08 32.59
N GLY A 382 101.08 43.92 31.93
CA GLY A 382 102.32 43.16 31.69
C GLY A 382 103.35 43.86 30.79
N ARG A 383 102.93 44.86 29.99
CA ARG A 383 103.82 45.71 29.19
C ARG A 383 104.49 46.83 29.99
N SER A 384 103.99 47.17 31.19
CA SER A 384 104.52 48.29 32.00
C SER A 384 105.70 47.89 32.90
N ALA A 385 105.95 46.60 33.14
CA ALA A 385 106.97 46.14 34.08
C ALA A 385 108.39 45.96 33.48
N LEU A 386 108.55 46.09 32.16
CA LEU A 386 109.86 45.95 31.48
C LEU A 386 110.52 47.31 31.12
N GLY A 387 109.99 48.44 31.60
CA GLY A 387 110.37 49.79 31.16
C GLY A 387 111.25 50.62 32.09
N GLN A 388 111.77 50.09 33.21
CA GLN A 388 112.59 50.90 34.15
C GLN A 388 113.90 50.21 34.55
N LEU A 389 114.86 50.17 33.63
CA LEU A 389 116.31 50.24 33.93
C LEU A 389 116.99 51.04 32.79
N VAL A 390 117.25 52.31 33.11
CA VAL A 390 118.02 53.38 32.42
C VAL A 390 119.51 52.92 32.34
N PRO A 391 120.39 53.35 31.39
CA PRO A 391 120.70 54.77 31.23
C PRO A 391 121.06 55.36 29.86
N SER A 392 120.84 56.68 29.83
CA SER A 392 121.39 57.67 28.93
C SER A 392 122.91 57.76 29.04
N THR A 393 123.57 57.85 27.89
CA THR A 393 124.81 58.62 27.70
C THR A 393 124.87 59.08 26.24
N ASP A 394 125.01 60.39 26.08
CA ASP A 394 125.74 61.15 25.04
C ASP A 394 125.63 60.79 23.56
#